data_AF-A0A9P6ULQ6-F1
#
_entry.id   AF-A0A9P6ULQ6-F1
#
_cell.length_a   1.000
_cell.length_b   1.000
_cell.length_c   1.000
_cell.angle_alpha   90.00
_cell.angle_beta   90.00
_cell.angle_gamma   90.00
#
_symmetry.space_group_name_H-M   'P 1'
#
loop_
_entity.id
_entity.type
_entity.pdbx_description
1 polymer ?
#
loop_
_entity_poly.entity_id
_entity_poly.type
_entity_poly.pdbx_seq_one_letter_code
_entity_poly.pdbx_strand_id
1 'polypeptide(L)'
;MSDSDSSEGEMGGMFSEPAEFNPPPPEPTFEIFTRAAKDKQPQEMKLRLVGSHPLWAHHLWNAAKVFANWMDDHPQYTVGKNVLEIGAGAALPSFVAAVNGATKVVITDYPDNDLIANIQFNADHIVPDLTKEGKVIVQGYLWGSNTRPLLAHLNPATNNNTDTTTSTPAPAPPKELFDTIILSDLLFNHSQHRSMLKTCKETLKPGTGRVFVFFTHHRPWLADADNKFFEIAAAPVIDPPEGDESSDDERDPGGFGFKVEKVVEEKMTPMFLEDPGSEEVRGTVHGYILSLE
;
A
#
# COMPACT_ATOMS: atom_id res chain seq x y z
N MET A 1 -61.50 40.63 -17.56
CA MET A 1 -61.58 39.66 -18.67
C MET A 1 -60.16 39.60 -19.23
N SER A 2 -59.29 38.72 -18.73
CA SER A 2 -59.10 37.32 -19.19
C SER A 2 -58.91 37.29 -20.71
N ASP A 3 -57.77 36.89 -21.26
CA ASP A 3 -57.17 35.57 -21.09
C ASP A 3 -55.63 35.56 -21.06
N SER A 4 -55.14 34.60 -20.28
CA SER A 4 -53.78 34.08 -20.20
C SER A 4 -53.47 33.16 -21.38
N ASP A 5 -52.28 33.25 -21.97
CA ASP A 5 -51.70 32.12 -22.69
C ASP A 5 -50.22 31.99 -22.34
N SER A 6 -49.94 30.95 -21.56
CA SER A 6 -48.65 30.55 -21.04
C SER A 6 -48.02 29.54 -21.99
N SER A 7 -46.95 29.91 -22.67
CA SER A 7 -46.08 29.00 -23.40
C SER A 7 -44.67 29.04 -22.81
N GLU A 8 -44.52 28.50 -21.60
CA GLU A 8 -43.22 28.03 -21.13
C GLU A 8 -42.88 26.75 -21.90
N GLY A 9 -42.10 26.92 -22.97
CA GLY A 9 -41.56 25.81 -23.74
C GLY A 9 -40.65 24.94 -22.87
N GLU A 10 -41.02 23.67 -22.75
CA GLU A 10 -40.21 22.59 -22.19
C GLU A 10 -38.87 22.46 -22.95
N MET A 11 -37.82 23.11 -22.45
CA MET A 11 -36.43 22.91 -22.87
C MET A 11 -35.64 22.07 -21.85
N GLY A 12 -36.32 21.27 -21.02
CA GLY A 12 -35.71 20.47 -19.96
C GLY A 12 -35.23 19.06 -20.34
N GLY A 13 -35.50 18.60 -21.57
CA GLY A 13 -35.26 17.20 -21.97
C GLY A 13 -34.12 16.96 -22.97
N MET A 14 -33.56 18.00 -23.59
CA MET A 14 -32.74 17.84 -24.81
C MET A 14 -31.27 17.47 -24.55
N PHE A 15 -30.85 17.37 -23.29
CA PHE A 15 -29.49 17.01 -22.86
C PHE A 15 -29.45 15.88 -21.83
N SER A 16 -30.46 15.00 -21.81
CA SER A 16 -30.33 13.74 -21.06
C SER A 16 -29.53 12.75 -21.91
N GLU A 17 -28.26 12.56 -21.57
CA GLU A 17 -27.46 11.49 -22.18
C GLU A 17 -28.13 10.15 -21.89
N PRO A 18 -28.31 9.27 -22.91
CA PRO A 18 -28.85 7.95 -22.69
C PRO A 18 -28.05 7.20 -21.62
N ALA A 19 -28.71 6.43 -20.74
CA ALA A 19 -28.04 5.64 -19.71
C ALA A 19 -27.00 4.64 -20.27
N GLU A 20 -27.10 4.33 -21.57
CA GLU A 20 -26.13 3.53 -22.33
C GLU A 20 -24.77 4.24 -22.52
N PHE A 21 -24.72 5.57 -22.41
CA PHE A 21 -23.49 6.37 -22.58
C PHE A 21 -22.65 6.46 -21.30
N ASN A 22 -23.23 6.12 -20.14
CA ASN A 22 -22.53 6.06 -18.86
C ASN A 22 -23.02 4.84 -18.07
N PRO A 23 -22.58 3.61 -18.45
CA PRO A 23 -22.95 2.41 -17.71
C PRO A 23 -22.55 2.55 -16.24
N PRO A 24 -23.34 2.01 -15.30
CA PRO A 24 -22.99 2.06 -13.89
C PRO A 24 -21.63 1.39 -13.68
N PRO A 25 -20.79 1.91 -12.76
CA PRO A 25 -19.51 1.28 -12.46
C PRO A 25 -19.74 -0.18 -12.06
N PRO A 26 -18.82 -1.09 -12.43
CA PRO A 26 -18.97 -2.50 -12.11
C PRO A 26 -19.13 -2.71 -10.60
N GLU A 27 -19.97 -3.66 -10.21
CA GLU A 27 -20.20 -3.98 -8.81
C GLU A 27 -18.95 -4.59 -8.15
N PRO A 28 -18.70 -4.34 -6.85
CA PRO A 28 -17.64 -4.99 -6.10
C PRO A 28 -17.74 -6.52 -6.15
N THR A 29 -16.59 -7.18 -6.17
CA THR A 29 -16.51 -8.66 -6.11
C THR A 29 -15.85 -9.12 -4.81
N PHE A 30 -15.82 -10.43 -4.59
CA PHE A 30 -15.17 -11.02 -3.42
C PHE A 30 -14.27 -12.18 -3.82
N GLU A 31 -13.08 -12.23 -3.23
CA GLU A 31 -12.20 -13.39 -3.28
C GLU A 31 -11.98 -13.95 -1.86
N ILE A 32 -11.86 -15.27 -1.75
CA ILE A 32 -11.49 -15.94 -0.50
C ILE A 32 -10.04 -16.38 -0.61
N PHE A 33 -9.20 -15.85 0.28
CA PHE A 33 -7.86 -16.34 0.49
C PHE A 33 -7.86 -17.41 1.57
N THR A 34 -7.28 -18.57 1.28
CA THR A 34 -7.06 -19.64 2.25
C THR A 34 -5.57 -19.73 2.55
N ARG A 35 -5.19 -19.63 3.82
CA ARG A 35 -3.79 -19.71 4.25
C ARG A 35 -3.22 -21.11 4.02
N ALA A 36 -1.94 -21.19 3.68
CA ALA A 36 -1.24 -22.47 3.59
C ALA A 36 -0.97 -23.09 4.97
N ALA A 37 -0.63 -22.25 5.97
CA ALA A 37 -0.38 -22.67 7.34
C ALA A 37 -1.70 -23.06 8.04
N LYS A 38 -1.81 -24.32 8.46
CA LYS A 38 -3.05 -24.90 9.03
C LYS A 38 -3.25 -24.61 10.52
N ASP A 39 -2.18 -24.19 11.20
CA ASP A 39 -2.15 -23.85 12.62
C ASP A 39 -2.47 -22.38 12.88
N LYS A 40 -2.60 -21.56 11.81
CA LYS A 40 -2.89 -20.14 11.91
C LYS A 40 -4.38 -19.86 11.81
N GLN A 41 -4.81 -18.79 12.48
CA GLN A 41 -6.20 -18.32 12.45
C GLN A 41 -6.28 -16.82 12.13
N PRO A 42 -7.36 -16.36 11.46
CA PRO A 42 -8.37 -17.19 10.78
C PRO A 42 -7.74 -17.95 9.60
N GLN A 43 -8.28 -19.13 9.28
CA GLN A 43 -7.81 -19.96 8.16
C GLN A 43 -8.14 -19.33 6.79
N GLU A 44 -9.28 -18.64 6.71
CA GLU A 44 -9.79 -18.02 5.50
C GLU A 44 -10.06 -16.53 5.74
N MET A 45 -9.80 -15.71 4.72
CA MET A 45 -10.12 -14.29 4.70
C MET A 45 -10.91 -13.99 3.42
N LYS A 46 -12.12 -13.46 3.58
CA LYS A 46 -12.96 -13.02 2.47
C LYS A 46 -12.72 -11.54 2.22
N LEU A 47 -12.06 -11.21 1.11
CA LEU A 47 -11.71 -9.85 0.74
C LEU A 47 -12.68 -9.32 -0.32
N ARG A 48 -13.18 -8.12 -0.10
CA ARG A 48 -13.90 -7.34 -1.12
C ARG A 48 -12.88 -6.66 -2.03
N LEU A 49 -13.16 -6.68 -3.32
CA LEU A 49 -12.42 -6.00 -4.37
C LEU A 49 -13.32 -4.92 -5.00
N VAL A 50 -12.76 -3.78 -5.36
CA VAL A 50 -13.50 -2.77 -6.15
C VAL A 50 -13.89 -3.37 -7.51
N GLY A 51 -15.01 -2.94 -8.10
CA GLY A 51 -15.51 -3.61 -9.31
C GLY A 51 -14.64 -3.36 -10.55
N SER A 52 -14.13 -2.15 -10.70
CA SER A 52 -13.06 -1.80 -11.66
C SER A 52 -12.36 -0.56 -11.15
N HIS A 53 -11.04 -0.48 -11.36
CA HIS A 53 -10.27 0.69 -10.94
C HIS A 53 -8.98 0.80 -11.77
N PRO A 54 -8.57 2.01 -12.21
CA PRO A 54 -7.36 2.21 -13.02
C PRO A 54 -6.06 1.86 -12.27
N LEU A 55 -6.12 1.80 -10.93
CA LEU A 55 -5.02 1.33 -10.08
C LEU A 55 -5.11 -0.16 -9.73
N TRP A 56 -5.86 -0.95 -10.52
CA TRP A 56 -5.79 -2.41 -10.47
C TRP A 56 -6.23 -3.09 -9.16
N ALA A 57 -6.91 -2.35 -8.27
CA ALA A 57 -7.43 -2.84 -6.98
C ALA A 57 -8.62 -3.82 -7.08
N HIS A 58 -9.07 -4.12 -8.31
CA HIS A 58 -10.14 -5.08 -8.59
C HIS A 58 -9.64 -6.53 -8.66
N HIS A 59 -8.36 -6.78 -8.35
CA HIS A 59 -7.74 -8.10 -8.32
C HIS A 59 -7.06 -8.36 -6.98
N LEU A 60 -7.11 -9.62 -6.52
CA LEU A 60 -6.23 -10.11 -5.47
C LEU A 60 -4.97 -10.73 -6.09
N TRP A 61 -3.90 -9.93 -6.12
CA TRP A 61 -2.65 -10.26 -6.81
C TRP A 61 -1.91 -11.46 -6.21
N ASN A 62 -1.26 -12.25 -7.09
CA ASN A 62 -0.45 -13.41 -6.69
C ASN A 62 0.66 -13.04 -5.69
N ALA A 63 1.30 -11.89 -5.88
CA ALA A 63 2.33 -11.42 -4.96
C ALA A 63 1.79 -11.24 -3.52
N ALA A 64 0.55 -10.78 -3.37
CA ALA A 64 -0.09 -10.62 -2.07
C ALA A 64 -0.39 -11.98 -1.42
N LYS A 65 -0.85 -12.96 -2.22
CA LYS A 65 -1.13 -14.34 -1.77
C LYS A 65 0.14 -15.06 -1.31
N VAL A 66 1.21 -14.98 -2.11
CA VAL A 66 2.51 -15.56 -1.78
C VAL A 66 3.10 -14.88 -0.54
N PHE A 67 3.07 -13.55 -0.47
CA PHE A 67 3.61 -12.84 0.69
C PHE A 67 2.83 -13.13 1.98
N ALA A 68 1.50 -13.24 1.90
CA ALA A 68 0.67 -13.64 3.04
C ALA A 68 1.08 -15.01 3.60
N ASN A 69 1.25 -16.02 2.74
CA ASN A 69 1.73 -17.33 3.18
C ASN A 69 3.16 -17.26 3.72
N TRP A 70 4.04 -16.51 3.06
CA TRP A 70 5.42 -16.34 3.51
C TRP A 70 5.51 -15.73 4.91
N MET A 71 4.67 -14.74 5.24
CA MET A 71 4.64 -14.13 6.57
C MET A 71 4.24 -15.11 7.68
N ASP A 72 3.43 -16.13 7.40
CA ASP A 72 3.01 -17.11 8.41
C ASP A 72 4.19 -17.92 8.96
N ASP A 73 5.18 -18.16 8.10
CA ASP A 73 6.42 -18.87 8.40
C ASP A 73 7.52 -17.95 8.97
N HIS A 74 7.32 -16.62 8.95
CA HIS A 74 8.31 -15.63 9.37
C HIS A 74 7.78 -14.65 10.43
N PRO A 75 7.31 -15.15 11.60
CA PRO A 75 6.66 -14.33 12.63
C PRO A 75 7.57 -13.23 13.20
N GLN A 76 8.90 -13.35 13.09
CA GLN A 76 9.85 -12.34 13.54
C GLN A 76 9.68 -10.96 12.88
N TYR A 77 9.02 -10.91 11.71
CA TYR A 77 8.75 -9.67 10.98
C TYR A 77 7.34 -9.12 11.24
N THR A 78 6.46 -9.85 11.92
CA THR A 78 5.08 -9.38 12.17
C THR A 78 4.74 -9.30 13.65
N VAL A 79 5.11 -10.29 14.46
CA VAL A 79 4.73 -10.37 15.88
C VAL A 79 5.35 -9.21 16.66
N GLY A 80 4.50 -8.40 17.28
CA GLY A 80 4.91 -7.25 18.09
C GLY A 80 5.49 -6.08 17.27
N LYS A 81 5.29 -6.06 15.94
CA LYS A 81 5.86 -5.06 15.03
C LYS A 81 4.85 -3.97 14.65
N ASN A 82 5.38 -2.77 14.36
CA ASN A 82 4.63 -1.73 13.67
C ASN A 82 4.77 -1.92 12.15
N VAL A 83 3.64 -2.10 11.47
CA VAL A 83 3.57 -2.45 10.05
C VAL A 83 2.95 -1.31 9.25
N LEU A 84 3.55 -0.97 8.12
CA LEU A 84 3.01 -0.06 7.10
C LEU A 84 2.85 -0.82 5.79
N GLU A 85 1.69 -0.74 5.16
CA GLU A 85 1.52 -1.16 3.76
C GLU A 85 1.22 0.08 2.91
N ILE A 86 1.91 0.23 1.79
CA ILE A 86 1.62 1.25 0.78
C ILE A 86 1.10 0.58 -0.47
N GLY A 87 0.05 1.14 -1.09
CA GLY A 87 -0.59 0.54 -2.28
C GLY A 87 -1.26 -0.81 -1.96
N ALA A 88 -2.07 -0.85 -0.91
CA ALA A 88 -2.56 -2.11 -0.36
C ALA A 88 -3.59 -2.85 -1.25
N GLY A 89 -4.36 -2.13 -2.07
CA GLY A 89 -5.46 -2.68 -2.86
C GLY A 89 -6.53 -3.34 -1.98
N ALA A 90 -6.52 -4.68 -1.93
CA ALA A 90 -7.38 -5.45 -1.05
C ALA A 90 -6.85 -5.58 0.39
N ALA A 91 -5.56 -5.25 0.60
CA ALA A 91 -4.83 -5.25 1.88
C ALA A 91 -4.64 -6.63 2.56
N LEU A 92 -4.62 -7.71 1.77
CA LEU A 92 -4.41 -9.07 2.30
C LEU A 92 -3.14 -9.17 3.18
N PRO A 93 -1.96 -8.67 2.76
CA PRO A 93 -0.77 -8.74 3.60
C PRO A 93 -0.92 -8.05 4.94
N SER A 94 -1.52 -6.86 4.97
CA SER A 94 -1.80 -6.13 6.22
C SER A 94 -2.70 -6.91 7.17
N PHE A 95 -3.76 -7.55 6.66
CA PHE A 95 -4.65 -8.35 7.51
C PHE A 95 -3.95 -9.59 8.07
N VAL A 96 -3.12 -10.25 7.27
CA VAL A 96 -2.30 -11.37 7.75
C VAL A 96 -1.32 -10.91 8.83
N ALA A 97 -0.64 -9.76 8.63
CA ALA A 97 0.25 -9.18 9.64
C ALA A 97 -0.51 -8.85 10.94
N ALA A 98 -1.71 -8.27 10.83
CA ALA A 98 -2.57 -7.93 11.97
C ALA A 98 -2.95 -9.17 12.80
N VAL A 99 -3.48 -10.22 12.15
CA VAL A 99 -3.88 -11.46 12.85
C VAL A 99 -2.68 -12.27 13.35
N ASN A 100 -1.50 -12.07 12.75
CA ASN A 100 -0.24 -12.62 13.23
C ASN A 100 0.37 -11.83 14.40
N GLY A 101 -0.36 -10.89 14.99
CA GLY A 101 0.02 -10.22 16.22
C GLY A 101 0.92 -9.01 16.04
N ALA A 102 0.82 -8.31 14.90
CA ALA A 102 1.37 -6.96 14.78
C ALA A 102 0.79 -6.02 15.85
N THR A 103 1.65 -5.15 16.39
CA THR A 103 1.26 -4.17 17.42
C THR A 103 0.36 -3.09 16.82
N LYS A 104 0.73 -2.62 15.63
CA LYS A 104 0.02 -1.61 14.86
C LYS A 104 0.17 -1.92 13.38
N VAL A 105 -0.89 -1.76 12.61
CA VAL A 105 -0.90 -1.90 11.15
C VAL A 105 -1.55 -0.65 10.55
N VAL A 106 -0.78 0.08 9.75
CA VAL A 106 -1.26 1.24 8.98
C VAL A 106 -1.33 0.82 7.52
N ILE A 107 -2.55 0.71 7.01
CA ILE A 107 -2.86 0.28 5.65
C ILE A 107 -3.12 1.52 4.81
N THR A 108 -2.39 1.66 3.70
CA THR A 108 -2.53 2.84 2.85
C THR A 108 -2.64 2.51 1.38
N ASP A 109 -3.38 3.35 0.67
CA ASP A 109 -3.47 3.36 -0.78
C ASP A 109 -3.63 4.81 -1.26
N TYR A 110 -3.66 5.02 -2.58
CA TYR A 110 -3.92 6.31 -3.18
C TYR A 110 -5.19 6.94 -2.55
N PRO A 111 -5.22 8.26 -2.27
CA PRO A 111 -6.32 8.93 -1.58
C PRO A 111 -7.56 9.08 -2.48
N ASP A 112 -8.06 7.95 -2.97
CA ASP A 112 -9.31 7.78 -3.68
C ASP A 112 -10.36 7.19 -2.73
N ASN A 113 -11.59 7.71 -2.79
CA ASN A 113 -12.64 7.34 -1.85
C ASN A 113 -13.05 5.87 -1.99
N ASP A 114 -13.09 5.33 -3.21
CA ASP A 114 -13.55 3.95 -3.45
C ASP A 114 -12.51 2.95 -2.96
N LEU A 115 -11.21 3.22 -3.21
CA LEU A 115 -10.12 2.41 -2.69
C LEU A 115 -10.11 2.38 -1.16
N ILE A 116 -10.11 3.56 -0.55
CA ILE A 116 -10.02 3.68 0.91
C ILE A 116 -11.27 3.10 1.59
N ALA A 117 -12.46 3.34 1.04
CA ALA A 117 -13.68 2.72 1.54
C ALA A 117 -13.69 1.19 1.39
N ASN A 118 -13.12 0.66 0.31
CA ASN A 118 -13.01 -0.80 0.12
C ASN A 118 -12.06 -1.44 1.14
N ILE A 119 -10.90 -0.83 1.40
CA ILE A 119 -9.96 -1.30 2.42
C ILE A 119 -10.59 -1.20 3.81
N GLN A 120 -11.27 -0.09 4.11
CA GLN A 120 -11.98 0.07 5.39
C GLN A 120 -13.06 -0.98 5.57
N PHE A 121 -13.84 -1.27 4.53
CA PHE A 121 -14.81 -2.37 4.55
C PHE A 121 -14.13 -3.69 4.91
N ASN A 122 -13.01 -4.04 4.28
CA ASN A 122 -12.28 -5.27 4.59
C ASN A 122 -11.78 -5.28 6.05
N ALA A 123 -11.25 -4.16 6.54
CA ALA A 123 -10.78 -4.05 7.93
C ALA A 123 -11.91 -4.26 8.94
N ASP A 124 -13.09 -3.70 8.68
CA ASP A 124 -14.27 -3.83 9.54
C ASP A 124 -14.88 -5.24 9.55
N HIS A 125 -14.61 -6.06 8.52
CA HIS A 125 -15.17 -7.41 8.42
C HIS A 125 -14.16 -8.52 8.77
N ILE A 126 -12.87 -8.32 8.50
CA ILE A 126 -11.82 -9.33 8.73
C ILE A 126 -11.23 -9.19 10.14
N VAL A 127 -11.00 -7.96 10.60
CA VAL A 127 -10.36 -7.65 11.90
C VAL A 127 -11.13 -6.59 12.69
N PRO A 128 -12.45 -6.73 12.91
CA PRO A 128 -13.30 -5.69 13.49
C PRO A 128 -12.80 -5.16 14.83
N ASP A 129 -12.32 -6.05 15.70
CA ASP A 129 -11.88 -5.66 17.05
C ASP A 129 -10.56 -4.88 17.00
N LEU A 130 -9.61 -5.29 16.14
CA LEU A 130 -8.35 -4.56 15.96
C LEU A 130 -8.57 -3.18 15.32
N THR A 131 -9.55 -3.06 14.42
CA THR A 131 -9.95 -1.79 13.82
C THR A 131 -10.58 -0.87 14.87
N LYS A 132 -11.51 -1.37 15.68
CA LYS A 132 -12.14 -0.60 16.79
C LYS A 132 -11.14 -0.17 17.86
N GLU A 133 -10.16 -1.01 18.17
CA GLU A 133 -9.07 -0.70 19.09
C GLU A 133 -8.05 0.29 18.51
N GLY A 134 -8.17 0.65 17.23
CA GLY A 134 -7.22 1.52 16.53
C GLY A 134 -5.85 0.88 16.34
N LYS A 135 -5.76 -0.46 16.38
CA LYS A 135 -4.54 -1.22 16.04
C LYS A 135 -4.37 -1.37 14.53
N VAL A 136 -5.47 -1.50 13.81
CA VAL A 136 -5.51 -1.46 12.33
C VAL A 136 -6.11 -0.14 11.90
N ILE A 137 -5.41 0.59 11.05
CA ILE A 137 -5.81 1.93 10.58
C ILE A 137 -5.73 1.96 9.06
N VAL A 138 -6.77 2.50 8.42
CA VAL A 138 -6.81 2.73 6.97
C VAL A 138 -6.67 4.22 6.70
N GLN A 139 -5.77 4.60 5.79
CA GLN A 139 -5.55 6.00 5.44
C GLN A 139 -5.15 6.17 3.97
N GLY A 140 -5.71 7.18 3.30
CA GLY A 140 -5.20 7.66 2.03
C GLY A 140 -3.76 8.19 2.15
N TYR A 141 -2.90 7.80 1.21
CA TYR A 141 -1.51 8.23 1.14
C TYR A 141 -0.99 8.20 -0.29
N LEU A 142 -0.47 9.33 -0.73
CA LEU A 142 0.28 9.43 -1.99
C LEU A 142 1.75 9.09 -1.73
N TRP A 143 2.32 8.15 -2.46
CA TRP A 143 3.72 7.76 -2.32
C TRP A 143 4.65 8.98 -2.47
N GLY A 144 5.65 9.08 -1.60
CA GLY A 144 6.63 10.17 -1.59
C GLY A 144 6.14 11.44 -0.91
N SER A 145 4.84 11.56 -0.64
CA SER A 145 4.27 12.71 0.08
C SER A 145 4.66 12.73 1.56
N ASN A 146 4.32 13.83 2.25
CA ASN A 146 4.63 14.04 3.67
C ASN A 146 4.22 12.85 4.55
N THR A 147 5.21 12.21 5.18
CA THR A 147 5.07 10.98 5.98
C THR A 147 4.62 11.22 7.43
N ARG A 148 4.58 12.48 7.89
CA ARG A 148 4.17 12.82 9.26
C ARG A 148 2.80 12.25 9.68
N PRO A 149 1.74 12.26 8.84
CA PRO A 149 0.47 11.68 9.20
C PRO A 149 0.55 10.16 9.46
N LEU A 150 1.40 9.44 8.73
CA LEU A 150 1.63 8.00 8.95
C LEU A 150 2.28 7.76 10.31
N LEU A 151 3.32 8.54 10.62
CA LEU A 151 4.08 8.43 11.87
C LEU A 151 3.28 8.89 13.10
N ALA A 152 2.29 9.76 12.92
CA ALA A 152 1.41 10.22 13.99
C ALA A 152 0.58 9.09 14.60
N HIS A 153 0.30 8.02 13.85
CA HIS A 153 -0.40 6.83 14.36
C HIS A 153 0.42 6.00 15.34
N LEU A 154 1.74 6.08 15.25
CA LEU A 154 2.69 5.45 16.19
C LEU A 154 3.06 6.38 17.35
N ASN A 155 3.02 7.69 17.10
CA ASN A 155 3.44 8.74 18.02
C ASN A 155 2.31 9.73 18.27
N PRO A 156 1.19 9.31 18.88
CA PRO A 156 0.10 10.23 19.18
C PRO A 156 0.62 11.34 20.08
N ALA A 157 0.24 12.59 19.78
CA ALA A 157 0.65 13.72 20.59
C ALA A 157 0.20 13.48 22.03
N THR A 158 1.16 13.37 22.96
CA THR A 158 0.84 13.47 24.38
C THR A 158 0.35 14.89 24.62
N ASN A 159 -0.92 15.08 24.95
CA ASN A 159 -1.46 16.35 25.40
C ASN A 159 -0.84 16.72 26.76
N ASN A 160 0.45 17.02 26.80
CA ASN A 160 1.11 17.63 27.95
C ASN A 160 0.90 19.13 27.86
N ASN A 161 -0.36 19.54 28.02
CA ASN A 161 -0.74 20.91 28.29
C ASN A 161 -1.23 20.98 29.74
N THR A 162 -0.31 20.76 30.69
CA THR A 162 -0.51 21.11 32.11
C THR A 162 0.81 21.56 32.72
N ASP A 163 0.78 22.80 33.19
CA ASP A 163 1.67 23.45 34.16
C ASP A 163 3.13 23.76 33.79
N THR A 164 3.31 25.05 33.46
CA THR A 164 4.47 25.86 33.81
C THR A 164 4.74 25.84 35.31
N THR A 165 5.41 24.82 35.85
CA THR A 165 6.31 24.98 37.01
C THR A 165 7.43 23.93 37.00
N THR A 166 8.66 24.42 36.86
CA THR A 166 9.92 23.84 37.37
C THR A 166 10.01 22.32 37.54
N SER A 167 10.37 21.61 36.48
CA SER A 167 11.22 20.42 36.54
C SER A 167 11.80 20.15 35.15
N THR A 168 13.07 19.75 35.10
CA THR A 168 13.77 19.38 33.86
C THR A 168 12.96 18.31 33.13
N PRO A 169 12.54 18.52 31.86
CA PRO A 169 11.76 17.52 31.15
C PRO A 169 12.63 16.27 30.94
N ALA A 170 12.08 15.10 31.30
CA ALA A 170 12.66 13.82 30.91
C ALA A 170 12.85 13.79 29.39
N PRO A 171 13.88 13.10 28.85
CA PRO A 171 14.05 12.97 27.42
C PRO A 171 12.75 12.44 26.81
N ALA A 172 12.24 13.11 25.77
CA ALA A 172 11.09 12.61 25.04
C ALA A 172 11.39 11.17 24.58
N PRO A 173 10.42 10.24 24.66
CA PRO A 173 10.64 8.89 24.16
C PRO A 173 11.07 8.95 22.69
N PRO A 174 11.94 8.02 22.24
CA PRO A 174 12.34 7.97 20.85
C PRO A 174 11.10 7.84 19.96
N LYS A 175 11.07 8.58 18.84
CA LYS A 175 9.97 8.49 17.88
C LYS A 175 9.91 7.06 17.33
N GLU A 176 8.76 6.43 17.48
CA GLU A 176 8.50 5.11 16.91
C GLU A 176 8.38 5.22 15.39
N LEU A 177 9.00 4.26 14.70
CA LEU A 177 8.99 4.09 13.26
C LEU A 177 8.47 2.68 12.93
N PHE A 178 8.24 2.39 11.65
CA PHE A 178 7.76 1.08 11.24
C PHE A 178 8.90 0.07 11.21
N ASP A 179 8.68 -1.09 11.84
CA ASP A 179 9.62 -2.21 11.79
C ASP A 179 9.45 -3.00 10.47
N THR A 180 8.28 -2.93 9.85
CA THR A 180 7.96 -3.66 8.61
C THR A 180 7.18 -2.78 7.66
N ILE A 181 7.67 -2.65 6.43
CA ILE A 181 7.00 -1.94 5.35
C ILE A 181 6.71 -2.92 4.23
N ILE A 182 5.50 -2.90 3.68
CA ILE A 182 5.01 -3.84 2.67
C ILE A 182 4.76 -3.09 1.37
N LEU A 183 5.40 -3.56 0.30
CA LEU A 183 5.12 -3.20 -1.09
C LEU A 183 4.74 -4.49 -1.83
N SER A 184 3.44 -4.68 -2.10
CA SER A 184 2.94 -5.87 -2.80
C SER A 184 2.43 -5.50 -4.19
N ASP A 185 3.12 -5.99 -5.20
CA ASP A 185 2.83 -5.86 -6.63
C ASP A 185 2.78 -4.42 -7.19
N LEU A 186 3.70 -3.56 -6.73
CA LEU A 186 3.72 -2.14 -7.08
C LEU A 186 4.75 -1.74 -8.15
N LEU A 187 5.71 -2.63 -8.47
CA LEU A 187 6.89 -2.24 -9.26
C LEU A 187 6.59 -1.88 -10.72
N PHE A 188 5.41 -2.20 -11.23
CA PHE A 188 5.00 -1.86 -12.59
C PHE A 188 4.92 -0.35 -12.86
N ASN A 189 4.81 0.47 -11.80
CA ASN A 189 4.73 1.93 -11.90
C ASN A 189 6.13 2.55 -11.80
N HIS A 190 6.91 2.43 -12.87
CA HIS A 190 8.33 2.81 -12.91
C HIS A 190 8.61 4.27 -12.54
N SER A 191 7.71 5.19 -12.91
CA SER A 191 7.87 6.62 -12.57
C SER A 191 7.75 6.90 -11.07
N GLN A 192 7.20 5.96 -10.29
CA GLN A 192 6.98 6.12 -8.85
C GLN A 192 7.99 5.36 -7.97
N HIS A 193 8.99 4.71 -8.56
CA HIS A 193 10.00 3.96 -7.80
C HIS A 193 10.69 4.81 -6.72
N ARG A 194 11.10 6.04 -7.07
CA ARG A 194 11.71 6.98 -6.12
C ARG A 194 10.73 7.42 -5.02
N SER A 195 9.49 7.75 -5.37
CA SER A 195 8.44 8.12 -4.41
C SER A 195 8.19 7.02 -3.37
N MET A 196 8.13 5.76 -3.81
CA MET A 196 7.99 4.60 -2.92
C MET A 196 9.21 4.44 -2.00
N LEU A 197 10.43 4.52 -2.55
CA LEU A 197 11.66 4.40 -1.77
C LEU A 197 11.85 5.54 -0.76
N LYS A 198 11.45 6.77 -1.12
CA LYS A 198 11.43 7.93 -0.23
C LYS A 198 10.52 7.69 0.97
N THR A 199 9.30 7.22 0.71
CA THR A 199 8.36 6.81 1.78
C THR A 199 8.99 5.79 2.71
N CYS A 200 9.58 4.73 2.13
CA CYS A 200 10.21 3.67 2.91
C CYS A 200 11.34 4.23 3.78
N LYS A 201 12.26 5.00 3.21
CA LYS A 201 13.42 5.55 3.92
C LYS A 201 13.03 6.48 5.08
N GLU A 202 12.00 7.30 4.89
CA GLU A 202 11.53 8.24 5.92
C GLU A 202 10.77 7.58 7.08
N THR A 203 10.21 6.39 6.85
CA THR A 203 9.30 5.74 7.80
C THR A 203 9.83 4.44 8.40
N LEU A 204 10.91 3.88 7.83
CA LEU A 204 11.53 2.65 8.28
C LEU A 204 12.41 2.87 9.51
N LYS A 205 12.29 1.99 10.49
CA LYS A 205 13.16 1.93 11.66
C LYS A 205 14.60 1.54 11.27
N PRO A 206 15.61 2.37 11.55
CA PRO A 206 17.00 2.05 11.23
C PRO A 206 17.52 0.77 11.91
N GLY A 207 18.41 0.05 11.24
CA GLY A 207 19.08 -1.18 11.70
C GLY A 207 18.19 -2.42 11.76
N THR A 208 16.98 -2.29 12.30
CA THR A 208 16.07 -3.42 12.56
C THR A 208 14.90 -3.52 11.60
N GLY A 209 14.48 -2.40 11.01
CA GLY A 209 13.34 -2.36 10.08
C GLY A 209 13.65 -3.08 8.77
N ARG A 210 12.62 -3.68 8.17
CA ARG A 210 12.68 -4.31 6.85
C ARG A 210 11.57 -3.82 5.93
N VAL A 211 11.88 -3.61 4.66
CA VAL A 211 10.89 -3.40 3.59
C VAL A 211 10.78 -4.70 2.80
N PHE A 212 9.57 -5.20 2.62
CA PHE A 212 9.28 -6.38 1.83
C PHE A 212 8.68 -5.97 0.50
N VAL A 213 9.33 -6.39 -0.58
CA VAL A 213 8.89 -6.10 -1.94
C VAL A 213 8.59 -7.41 -2.62
N PHE A 214 7.31 -7.73 -2.75
CA PHE A 214 6.83 -8.92 -3.45
C PHE A 214 6.13 -8.47 -4.72
N PHE A 215 6.50 -9.01 -5.87
CA PHE A 215 5.96 -8.56 -7.14
C PHE A 215 6.08 -9.64 -8.22
N THR A 216 5.34 -9.45 -9.32
CA THR A 216 5.42 -10.28 -10.52
C THR A 216 5.75 -9.43 -11.73
N HIS A 217 6.55 -9.94 -12.65
CA HIS A 217 6.80 -9.29 -13.94
C HIS A 217 5.62 -9.50 -14.89
N HIS A 218 4.51 -8.79 -14.65
CA HIS A 218 3.27 -8.91 -15.44
C HIS A 218 3.45 -8.55 -16.92
N ARG A 219 4.43 -7.71 -17.22
CA ARG A 219 4.84 -7.32 -18.58
C ARG A 219 6.30 -7.74 -18.79
N PRO A 220 6.59 -8.96 -19.27
CA PRO A 220 7.95 -9.50 -19.32
C PRO A 220 8.97 -8.62 -20.06
N TRP A 221 8.53 -7.87 -21.08
CA TRP A 221 9.38 -6.94 -21.83
C TRP A 221 9.76 -5.67 -21.05
N LEU A 222 9.21 -5.46 -19.86
CA LEU A 222 9.54 -4.37 -18.93
C LEU A 222 10.20 -4.88 -17.65
N ALA A 223 10.61 -6.15 -17.59
CA ALA A 223 11.23 -6.72 -16.39
C ALA A 223 12.48 -5.95 -15.94
N ASP A 224 13.31 -5.49 -16.89
CA ASP A 224 14.47 -4.65 -16.59
C ASP A 224 14.07 -3.31 -15.95
N ALA A 225 12.94 -2.73 -16.40
CA ALA A 225 12.42 -1.50 -15.83
C ALA A 225 11.83 -1.72 -14.43
N ASP A 226 11.17 -2.86 -14.17
CA ASP A 226 10.75 -3.24 -12.82
C ASP A 226 11.97 -3.39 -11.89
N ASN A 227 13.02 -4.07 -12.37
CA ASN A 227 14.24 -4.33 -11.60
C ASN A 227 15.08 -3.07 -11.33
N LYS A 228 14.87 -2.00 -12.11
CA LYS A 228 15.51 -0.69 -11.86
C LYS A 228 15.19 -0.15 -10.47
N PHE A 229 14.05 -0.54 -9.88
CA PHE A 229 13.70 -0.24 -8.49
C PHE A 229 14.85 -0.60 -7.53
N PHE A 230 15.40 -1.80 -7.65
CA PHE A 230 16.45 -2.31 -6.76
C PHE A 230 17.79 -1.63 -6.99
N GLU A 231 18.08 -1.24 -8.24
CA GLU A 231 19.27 -0.44 -8.55
C GLU A 231 19.20 0.94 -7.90
N ILE A 232 18.05 1.61 -7.99
CA ILE A 232 17.81 2.91 -7.34
C ILE A 232 17.84 2.77 -5.82
N ALA A 233 17.24 1.70 -5.27
CA ALA A 233 17.25 1.41 -3.85
C ALA A 233 18.67 1.26 -3.30
N ALA A 234 19.52 0.50 -4.00
CA ALA A 234 20.88 0.17 -3.57
C ALA A 234 21.91 1.26 -3.86
N ALA A 235 21.66 2.12 -4.85
CA ALA A 235 22.55 3.21 -5.16
C ALA A 235 22.81 4.12 -3.93
N PRO A 236 24.05 4.64 -3.77
CA PRO A 236 24.41 5.43 -2.62
C PRO A 236 23.60 6.72 -2.56
N VAL A 237 23.32 7.19 -1.35
CA VAL A 237 22.72 8.50 -1.14
C VAL A 237 23.74 9.56 -1.55
N ILE A 238 23.37 10.43 -2.47
CA ILE A 238 24.19 11.57 -2.90
C ILE A 238 23.41 12.80 -2.50
N ASP A 239 24.00 13.65 -1.66
CA ASP A 239 23.38 14.92 -1.31
C ASP A 239 23.30 15.79 -2.59
N PRO A 240 22.16 16.44 -2.86
CA PRO A 240 22.07 17.35 -3.98
C PRO A 240 23.13 18.46 -3.84
N PRO A 241 23.69 18.95 -4.96
CA PRO A 241 24.63 20.07 -4.92
C PRO A 241 24.05 21.26 -4.15
N GLU A 242 24.85 21.93 -3.34
CA GLU A 242 24.42 23.12 -2.60
C GLU A 242 23.74 24.13 -3.54
N GLY A 243 22.47 24.45 -3.28
CA GLY A 243 21.69 25.43 -4.03
C GLY A 243 20.77 24.87 -5.12
N ASP A 244 20.73 23.56 -5.33
CA ASP A 244 19.70 22.91 -6.16
C ASP A 244 18.54 22.41 -5.29
N GLU A 245 17.53 23.27 -5.10
CA GLU A 245 16.25 22.91 -4.48
C GLU A 245 15.27 22.28 -5.49
N SER A 246 15.69 21.98 -6.73
CA SER A 246 14.76 21.41 -7.72
C SER A 246 14.39 19.98 -7.33
N SER A 247 13.13 19.82 -6.92
CA SER A 247 12.49 18.57 -6.50
C SER A 247 12.20 17.60 -7.65
N ASP A 248 12.90 17.72 -8.78
CA ASP A 248 12.67 16.82 -9.92
C ASP A 248 13.38 15.50 -9.63
N ASP A 249 12.67 14.58 -8.98
CA ASP A 249 13.13 13.24 -8.60
C ASP A 249 13.80 12.49 -9.78
N GLU A 250 13.43 12.77 -11.03
CA GLU A 250 14.03 12.16 -12.22
C GLU A 250 15.49 12.60 -12.48
N ARG A 251 15.93 13.73 -11.92
CA ARG A 251 17.28 14.27 -12.09
C ARG A 251 18.20 14.02 -10.89
N ASP A 252 17.67 13.43 -9.81
CA ASP A 252 18.45 13.09 -8.63
C ASP A 252 19.50 12.01 -8.98
N PRO A 253 20.81 12.31 -8.93
CA PRO A 253 21.85 11.34 -9.21
C PRO A 253 22.01 10.29 -8.10
N GLY A 254 21.45 10.53 -6.92
CA GLY A 254 21.54 9.65 -5.75
C GLY A 254 20.52 8.51 -5.74
N GLY A 255 20.81 7.48 -4.94
CA GLY A 255 19.87 6.44 -4.56
C GLY A 255 19.50 6.52 -3.08
N PHE A 256 19.03 5.40 -2.53
CA PHE A 256 18.49 5.37 -1.17
C PHE A 256 19.38 4.65 -0.15
N GLY A 257 20.45 3.97 -0.60
CA GLY A 257 21.41 3.29 0.26
C GLY A 257 20.86 2.04 0.95
N PHE A 258 19.81 1.42 0.42
CA PHE A 258 19.30 0.15 0.95
C PHE A 258 20.22 -1.00 0.57
N LYS A 259 20.46 -1.91 1.51
CA LYS A 259 20.86 -3.27 1.16
C LYS A 259 19.66 -4.01 0.59
N VAL A 260 19.86 -4.77 -0.49
CA VAL A 260 18.82 -5.52 -1.19
C VAL A 260 19.15 -7.01 -1.17
N GLU A 261 18.21 -7.84 -0.73
CA GLU A 261 18.35 -9.29 -0.64
C GLU A 261 17.14 -9.98 -1.27
N LYS A 262 17.36 -10.92 -2.21
CA LYS A 262 16.28 -11.75 -2.75
C LYS A 262 16.01 -12.92 -1.82
N VAL A 263 14.75 -13.14 -1.46
CA VAL A 263 14.34 -14.17 -0.48
C VAL A 263 13.30 -15.14 -1.00
N VAL A 264 12.55 -14.78 -2.04
CA VAL A 264 11.49 -15.64 -2.61
C VAL A 264 11.57 -15.64 -4.13
N GLU A 265 11.37 -16.82 -4.70
CA GLU A 265 10.99 -17.03 -6.08
C GLU A 265 10.00 -18.19 -6.11
N GLU A 266 8.74 -17.90 -6.42
CA GLU A 266 7.65 -18.87 -6.37
C GLU A 266 6.81 -18.83 -7.65
N LYS A 267 6.60 -20.00 -8.26
CA LYS A 267 5.84 -20.13 -9.50
C LYS A 267 4.36 -20.34 -9.20
N MET A 268 3.56 -19.42 -9.71
CA MET A 268 2.09 -19.40 -9.67
C MET A 268 1.52 -19.53 -11.08
N THR A 269 0.21 -19.75 -11.18
CA THR A 269 -0.50 -19.53 -12.46
C THR A 269 -0.53 -18.02 -12.74
N PRO A 270 -0.19 -17.57 -13.97
CA PRO A 270 -0.26 -16.15 -14.31
C PRO A 270 -1.63 -15.55 -14.06
N MET A 271 -1.69 -14.27 -13.69
CA MET A 271 -2.95 -13.56 -13.45
C MET A 271 -3.87 -13.58 -14.68
N PHE A 272 -3.28 -13.44 -15.87
CA PHE A 272 -3.99 -13.42 -17.15
C PHE A 272 -3.28 -14.34 -18.14
N LEU A 273 -3.86 -15.50 -18.45
CA LEU A 273 -3.20 -16.49 -19.32
C LEU A 273 -2.94 -15.95 -20.72
N GLU A 274 -3.90 -15.21 -21.27
CA GLU A 274 -3.89 -14.68 -22.64
C GLU A 274 -2.93 -13.50 -22.87
N ASP A 275 -2.34 -12.95 -21.80
CA ASP A 275 -1.42 -11.82 -21.92
C ASP A 275 -0.13 -12.20 -22.66
N PRO A 276 0.45 -11.29 -23.46
CA PRO A 276 1.65 -11.60 -24.23
C PRO A 276 2.89 -11.83 -23.35
N GLY A 277 3.91 -12.43 -23.95
CA GLY A 277 5.18 -12.74 -23.27
C GLY A 277 5.15 -14.05 -22.49
N SER A 278 6.28 -14.39 -21.87
CA SER A 278 6.46 -15.68 -21.19
C SER A 278 5.51 -15.83 -20.00
N GLU A 279 4.62 -16.83 -20.06
CA GLU A 279 3.77 -17.26 -18.94
C GLU A 279 4.60 -17.59 -17.69
N GLU A 280 5.79 -18.17 -17.87
CA GLU A 280 6.66 -18.48 -16.75
C GLU A 280 7.11 -17.21 -16.02
N VAL A 281 7.45 -16.15 -16.76
CA VAL A 281 7.84 -14.86 -16.16
C VAL A 281 6.63 -14.19 -15.50
N ARG A 282 5.47 -14.17 -16.17
CA ARG A 282 4.22 -13.58 -15.64
C ARG A 282 3.58 -14.37 -14.51
N GLY A 283 4.00 -15.62 -14.32
CA GLY A 283 3.56 -16.49 -13.24
C GLY A 283 4.52 -16.54 -12.06
N THR A 284 5.73 -15.98 -12.18
CA THR A 284 6.73 -16.07 -11.12
C THR A 284 6.65 -14.85 -10.20
N VAL A 285 6.32 -15.09 -8.93
CA VAL A 285 6.41 -14.09 -7.87
C VAL A 285 7.84 -14.05 -7.36
N HIS A 286 8.40 -12.85 -7.29
CA HIS A 286 9.69 -12.59 -6.67
C HIS A 286 9.49 -11.82 -5.36
N GLY A 287 10.25 -12.17 -4.32
CA GLY A 287 10.26 -11.47 -3.04
C GLY A 287 11.66 -11.00 -2.66
N TYR A 288 11.75 -9.74 -2.26
CA TYR A 288 12.98 -9.08 -1.83
C TYR A 288 12.80 -8.41 -0.47
N ILE A 289 13.89 -8.33 0.28
CA ILE A 289 13.99 -7.59 1.54
C ILE A 289 14.96 -6.43 1.34
N LEU A 290 14.55 -5.24 1.74
CA LEU A 290 15.42 -4.06 1.83
C LEU A 290 15.66 -3.69 3.29
N SER A 291 16.88 -3.25 3.61
CA SER A 291 17.25 -2.78 4.94
C SER A 291 18.24 -1.62 4.89
N LEU A 292 18.17 -0.73 5.87
CA LEU A 292 19.18 0.29 6.13
C LEU A 292 20.10 -0.23 7.24
N GLU A 293 21.42 -0.22 6.98
CA GLU A 293 22.46 -0.55 7.96
C GLU A 293 22.70 0.58 8.96
#